data_AF-A0A3D6BYS5-F1
#
_entry.id   AF-A0A3D6BYS5-F1
#
_cell.length_a   1.000
_cell.length_b   1.000
_cell.length_c   1.000
_cell.angle_alpha   90.00
_cell.angle_beta   90.00
_cell.angle_gamma   90.00
#
_symmetry.space_group_name_H-M   'P 1'
#
loop_
_entity.id
_entity.type
_entity.pdbx_description
1 polymer ?
#
loop_
_entity_poly.entity_id
_entity_poly.type
_entity_poly.pdbx_seq_one_letter_code
_entity_poly.pdbx_strand_id
1 'polypeptide(L)'
;MALSILLQILYMKFIYTIGISLISLFSFSQETPELFLAELTKQFPNVRDFTLSPNGKEILFTAQSVMGNLSAIVSVKKENNIWSQPEIASFSGMHFDLEPYFASNGLTLYFVSSRPLDQSQIQQKDFDIWF
;
A
#
# COMPACT_ATOMS: atom_id res chain seq x y z
N MET A 1 50.43 -42.01 -0.93
CA MET A 1 49.57 -41.60 0.20
C MET A 1 49.27 -40.09 0.19
N ALA A 2 50.26 -39.19 0.06
CA ALA A 2 50.00 -37.74 0.03
C ALA A 2 49.19 -37.26 -1.21
N LEU A 3 49.50 -37.78 -2.40
CA LEU A 3 48.81 -37.40 -3.65
C LEU A 3 47.33 -37.81 -3.67
N SER A 4 47.00 -38.98 -3.12
CA SER A 4 45.61 -39.46 -3.06
C SER A 4 44.76 -38.63 -2.09
N ILE A 5 45.32 -38.22 -0.95
CA ILE A 5 44.65 -37.32 0.01
C ILE A 5 44.40 -35.95 -0.62
N LEU A 6 45.39 -35.40 -1.33
CA LEU A 6 45.25 -34.12 -2.02
C LEU A 6 44.14 -34.17 -3.09
N LEU A 7 44.07 -35.26 -3.86
CA LEU A 7 43.05 -35.47 -4.88
C LEU A 7 41.63 -35.54 -4.26
N GLN A 8 41.49 -36.22 -3.12
CA GLN A 8 40.23 -36.33 -2.38
C GLN A 8 39.74 -34.96 -1.88
N ILE A 9 40.65 -34.14 -1.35
CA ILE A 9 40.33 -32.78 -0.89
C ILE A 9 39.92 -31.88 -2.06
N LEU A 10 40.61 -31.98 -3.20
CA LEU A 10 40.28 -31.20 -4.40
C LEU A 10 38.89 -31.59 -4.93
N TYR A 11 38.59 -32.89 -4.97
CA TYR A 11 37.29 -33.43 -5.37
C TYR A 11 36.16 -32.96 -4.45
N MET A 12 36.36 -33.00 -3.13
CA MET A 12 35.40 -32.50 -2.16
C MET A 12 35.14 -31.00 -2.35
N LYS A 13 36.20 -30.19 -2.49
CA LYS A 13 36.06 -28.75 -2.77
C LYS A 13 35.28 -28.48 -4.06
N PHE A 14 35.53 -29.25 -5.11
CA PHE A 14 34.80 -29.12 -6.38
C PHE A 14 33.30 -29.38 -6.22
N ILE A 15 32.91 -30.41 -5.47
CA ILE A 15 31.51 -30.70 -5.16
C ILE A 15 30.86 -29.54 -4.38
N TYR A 16 31.53 -29.01 -3.36
CA TYR A 16 31.00 -27.88 -2.59
C TYR A 16 30.83 -26.62 -3.44
N THR A 17 31.80 -26.30 -4.31
CA THR A 17 31.71 -25.13 -5.20
C THR A 17 30.56 -25.28 -6.20
N ILE A 18 30.35 -26.47 -6.76
CA ILE A 18 29.21 -26.76 -7.63
C ILE A 18 27.89 -26.62 -6.87
N GLY A 19 27.81 -27.16 -5.66
CA GLY A 19 26.62 -27.06 -4.80
C GLY A 19 26.23 -25.61 -4.50
N ILE A 20 27.19 -24.76 -4.10
CA ILE A 20 26.94 -23.34 -3.83
C ILE A 20 26.52 -22.59 -5.10
N SER A 21 27.16 -22.86 -6.23
CA SER A 21 26.81 -22.25 -7.52
C SER A 21 25.40 -22.63 -7.96
N LEU A 22 24.99 -23.88 -7.78
CA LEU A 22 23.63 -24.34 -8.06
C LEU A 22 22.58 -23.63 -7.21
N ILE A 23 22.82 -23.42 -5.90
CA ILE A 23 21.88 -22.72 -5.00
C ILE A 23 21.65 -21.27 -5.48
N SER A 24 22.68 -20.60 -5.99
CA SER A 24 22.55 -19.24 -6.51
C SER A 24 21.66 -19.14 -7.77
N LEU A 25 21.58 -20.20 -8.57
CA LEU A 25 20.73 -20.25 -9.77
C LEU A 25 19.23 -20.39 -9.46
N PHE A 26 18.89 -20.91 -8.28
CA PHE A 26 17.49 -21.08 -7.83
C PHE A 26 17.04 -19.99 -6.84
N SER A 27 17.93 -19.06 -6.49
CA SER A 27 17.60 -17.94 -5.61
C SER A 27 17.00 -16.79 -6.41
N PHE A 28 15.82 -17.00 -6.99
CA PHE A 28 15.01 -15.92 -7.54
C PHE A 28 14.15 -15.34 -6.41
N SER A 29 14.62 -14.24 -5.80
CA SER A 29 13.86 -13.50 -4.79
C SER A 29 12.99 -12.39 -5.38
N GLN A 30 12.96 -12.25 -6.70
CA GLN A 30 12.20 -11.21 -7.40
C GLN A 30 10.87 -11.80 -7.87
N GLU A 31 9.83 -11.61 -7.05
CA GLU A 31 8.45 -11.71 -7.50
C GLU A 31 8.16 -10.56 -8.47
N THR A 32 7.36 -10.82 -9.51
CA THR A 32 6.83 -9.73 -10.34
C THR A 32 5.93 -8.85 -9.49
N PRO A 33 6.13 -7.52 -9.45
CA PRO A 33 5.30 -6.66 -8.63
C PRO A 33 3.86 -6.70 -9.13
N GLU A 34 2.93 -7.00 -8.22
CA GLU A 34 1.50 -6.97 -8.47
C GLU A 34 0.86 -5.77 -7.77
N LEU A 35 -0.25 -5.29 -8.34
CA LEU A 35 -1.06 -4.25 -7.72
C LEU A 35 -1.69 -4.78 -6.42
N PHE A 36 -1.36 -4.14 -5.31
CA PHE A 36 -2.00 -4.43 -4.03
C PHE A 36 -3.50 -4.09 -4.10
N LEU A 37 -4.36 -5.07 -3.79
CA LEU A 37 -5.82 -4.94 -3.84
C LEU A 37 -6.34 -4.44 -5.19
N ALA A 38 -5.79 -4.98 -6.28
CA ALA A 38 -6.15 -4.61 -7.65
C ALA A 38 -7.67 -4.63 -7.90
N GLU A 39 -8.37 -5.67 -7.42
CA GLU A 39 -9.82 -5.82 -7.62
C GLU A 39 -10.65 -4.75 -6.91
N LEU A 40 -10.12 -4.12 -5.87
CA LEU A 40 -10.79 -3.04 -5.13
C LEU A 40 -10.47 -1.68 -5.76
N THR A 41 -9.21 -1.43 -6.09
CA THR A 41 -8.75 -0.14 -6.61
C THR A 41 -9.14 0.10 -8.06
N LYS A 42 -9.23 -0.94 -8.90
CA LYS A 42 -9.68 -0.85 -10.30
C LYS A 42 -11.15 -0.42 -10.46
N GLN A 43 -11.94 -0.42 -9.39
CA GLN A 43 -13.33 0.04 -9.42
C GLN A 43 -13.43 1.56 -9.59
N PHE A 44 -12.35 2.30 -9.34
CA PHE A 44 -12.30 3.75 -9.41
C PHE A 44 -11.44 4.19 -10.61
N PRO A 45 -11.81 5.28 -11.30
CA PRO A 45 -11.05 5.72 -12.46
C PRO A 45 -9.67 6.27 -12.08
N ASN A 46 -9.57 6.95 -10.94
CA ASN A 46 -8.32 7.46 -10.39
C ASN A 46 -8.24 7.11 -8.90
N VAL A 47 -7.14 6.49 -8.49
CA VAL A 47 -6.83 6.15 -7.09
C VAL A 47 -5.47 6.74 -6.72
N ARG A 48 -5.41 7.45 -5.59
CA ARG A 48 -4.17 8.05 -5.08
C ARG A 48 -4.18 8.18 -3.56
N ASP A 49 -3.04 8.60 -3.01
CA ASP A 49 -2.87 8.96 -1.59
C ASP A 49 -3.33 7.86 -0.61
N PHE A 50 -2.73 6.69 -0.75
CA PHE A 50 -3.01 5.53 0.08
C PHE A 50 -2.44 5.69 1.50
N THR A 51 -3.22 5.29 2.50
CA THR A 51 -2.76 5.12 3.88
C THR A 51 -3.29 3.83 4.49
N LEU A 52 -2.49 3.22 5.36
CA LEU A 52 -2.83 2.02 6.13
C LEU A 52 -2.80 2.38 7.61
N SER A 53 -3.86 2.04 8.33
CA SER A 53 -3.93 2.21 9.79
C SER A 53 -2.76 1.48 10.48
N PRO A 54 -2.23 1.99 11.60
CA PRO A 54 -1.10 1.37 12.29
C PRO A 54 -1.34 -0.07 12.73
N ASN A 55 -2.60 -0.46 12.94
CA ASN A 55 -2.99 -1.84 13.28
C ASN A 55 -3.13 -2.77 12.05
N GLY A 56 -2.99 -2.23 10.83
CA GLY A 56 -3.07 -2.96 9.56
C GLY A 56 -4.47 -3.42 9.17
N LYS A 57 -5.53 -2.86 9.77
CA LYS A 57 -6.92 -3.33 9.60
C LYS A 57 -7.82 -2.44 8.77
N GLU A 58 -7.36 -1.26 8.40
CA GLU A 58 -8.12 -0.30 7.61
C GLU A 58 -7.20 0.44 6.67
N ILE A 59 -7.62 0.52 5.42
CA ILE A 59 -7.00 1.28 4.35
C ILE A 59 -7.91 2.47 4.06
N LEU A 60 -7.32 3.64 3.83
CA LEU A 60 -7.99 4.72 3.12
C LEU A 60 -7.19 5.13 1.90
N PHE A 61 -7.90 5.59 0.89
CA PHE A 61 -7.31 6.21 -0.29
C PHE A 61 -8.26 7.26 -0.85
N THR A 62 -7.73 8.14 -1.69
CA THR A 62 -8.53 9.09 -2.45
C THR A 62 -8.96 8.46 -3.77
N ALA A 63 -10.27 8.44 -4.00
CA ALA A 63 -10.85 8.18 -5.31
C ALA A 63 -11.21 9.52 -5.97
N GLN A 64 -10.88 9.69 -7.25
CA GLN A 64 -11.27 10.88 -8.02
C GLN A 64 -12.02 10.51 -9.28
N SER A 65 -12.87 11.42 -9.78
CA SER A 65 -13.45 11.30 -11.13
C SER A 65 -12.35 11.29 -12.19
N VAL A 66 -12.68 10.84 -13.42
CA VAL A 66 -11.74 10.83 -14.55
C VAL A 66 -11.08 12.20 -14.77
N MET A 67 -11.86 13.28 -14.64
CA MET A 67 -11.38 14.66 -14.81
C MET A 67 -10.71 15.25 -13.57
N GLY A 68 -10.67 14.51 -12.45
CA GLY A 68 -10.07 14.98 -11.20
C GLY A 68 -10.81 16.17 -10.59
N ASN A 69 -12.09 16.38 -10.92
CA ASN A 69 -12.93 17.48 -10.47
C ASN A 69 -14.00 17.05 -9.45
N LEU A 70 -13.97 15.80 -9.01
CA LEU A 70 -14.67 15.27 -7.85
C LEU A 70 -13.71 14.34 -7.12
N SER A 71 -13.78 14.32 -5.80
CA SER A 71 -13.01 13.39 -4.98
C SER A 71 -13.78 12.96 -3.75
N ALA A 72 -13.44 11.78 -3.25
CA ALA A 72 -13.88 11.29 -1.97
C ALA A 72 -12.78 10.40 -1.39
N ILE A 73 -12.73 10.33 -0.07
CA ILE A 73 -11.92 9.37 0.66
C ILE A 73 -12.72 8.09 0.81
N VAL A 74 -12.13 6.98 0.39
CA VAL A 74 -12.71 5.64 0.42
C VAL A 74 -11.99 4.83 1.51
N SER A 75 -12.76 4.11 2.33
CA SER A 75 -12.26 3.19 3.35
C SER A 75 -12.49 1.73 2.90
N VAL A 76 -11.51 0.88 3.23
CA VAL A 76 -11.59 -0.58 3.10
C VAL A 76 -11.10 -1.19 4.40
N LYS A 77 -11.92 -2.02 5.03
CA LYS A 77 -11.61 -2.64 6.32
C LYS A 77 -11.23 -4.10 6.16
N LYS A 78 -10.42 -4.62 7.08
CA LYS A 78 -9.95 -6.00 7.14
C LYS A 78 -10.54 -6.69 8.36
N GLU A 79 -11.37 -7.69 8.11
CA GLU A 79 -11.95 -8.53 9.14
C GLU A 79 -11.63 -10.00 8.83
N ASN A 80 -11.14 -10.75 9.82
CA ASN A 80 -10.77 -12.16 9.65
C ASN A 80 -9.85 -12.44 8.43
N ASN A 81 -8.89 -11.53 8.21
CA ASN A 81 -7.97 -11.52 7.07
C ASN A 81 -8.58 -11.28 5.68
N ILE A 82 -9.85 -10.88 5.61
CA ILE A 82 -10.56 -10.57 4.36
C ILE A 82 -10.80 -9.06 4.31
N TRP A 83 -10.47 -8.45 3.17
CA TRP A 83 -10.78 -7.04 2.91
C TRP A 83 -12.25 -6.89 2.48
N SER A 84 -12.93 -5.90 3.04
CA SER A 84 -14.31 -5.55 2.71
C SER A 84 -14.40 -4.95 1.31
N GLN A 85 -15.64 -4.71 0.86
CA GLN A 85 -15.84 -3.82 -0.29
C GLN A 85 -15.46 -2.37 0.09
N PRO A 86 -15.08 -1.54 -0.90
CA PRO A 86 -14.78 -0.14 -0.65
C PRO A 86 -16.04 0.65 -0.33
N GLU A 87 -15.97 1.52 0.67
CA GLU A 87 -17.06 2.41 1.07
C GLU A 87 -16.54 3.85 1.18
N ILE A 88 -17.37 4.85 0.86
CA ILE A 88 -16.99 6.24 1.13
C ILE A 88 -16.88 6.41 2.65
N ALA A 89 -15.76 6.96 3.11
CA ALA A 89 -15.55 7.22 4.53
C ALA A 89 -16.67 8.13 5.08
N SER A 90 -17.14 7.88 6.29
CA SER A 90 -18.33 8.55 6.85
C SER A 90 -18.24 10.08 6.92
N PHE A 91 -17.03 10.63 6.94
CA PHE A 91 -16.75 12.07 6.96
C PHE A 91 -16.53 12.66 5.56
N SER A 92 -16.63 11.86 4.49
CA SER A 92 -16.27 12.24 3.13
C SER A 92 -17.43 12.14 2.13
N GLY A 93 -17.23 12.70 0.93
CA GLY A 93 -18.14 12.61 -0.21
C GLY A 93 -19.05 13.83 -0.42
N MET A 94 -19.05 14.77 0.52
CA MET A 94 -19.76 16.06 0.39
C MET A 94 -18.85 17.20 -0.09
N HIS A 95 -17.55 17.09 0.17
CA HIS A 95 -16.55 18.08 -0.17
C HIS A 95 -15.44 17.44 -0.99
N PHE A 96 -14.48 18.26 -1.42
CA PHE A 96 -13.31 17.77 -2.14
C PHE A 96 -12.30 17.25 -1.12
N ASP A 97 -12.46 15.98 -0.73
CA ASP A 97 -11.64 15.35 0.31
C ASP A 97 -10.54 14.48 -0.30
N LEU A 98 -9.31 14.69 0.17
CA LEU A 98 -8.08 14.16 -0.43
C LEU A 98 -7.08 13.73 0.65
N GLU A 99 -6.07 12.96 0.24
CA GLU A 99 -4.82 12.78 0.97
C GLU A 99 -4.97 12.30 2.43
N PRO A 100 -5.71 11.20 2.68
CA PRO A 100 -5.83 10.65 4.02
C PRO A 100 -4.47 10.15 4.54
N TYR A 101 -4.22 10.40 5.82
CA TYR A 101 -3.00 9.95 6.51
C TYR A 101 -3.30 9.57 7.96
N PHE A 102 -3.12 8.29 8.29
CA PHE A 102 -3.16 7.88 9.68
C PHE A 102 -1.92 8.35 10.44
N ALA A 103 -2.14 9.02 11.56
CA ALA A 103 -1.08 9.29 12.52
C ALA A 103 -0.52 7.98 13.10
N SER A 104 0.77 7.99 13.44
CA SER A 104 1.46 6.81 13.98
C SER A 104 0.87 6.28 15.30
N ASN A 105 0.17 7.14 16.05
CA ASN A 105 -0.53 6.75 17.28
C ASN A 105 -1.83 5.94 17.01
N GLY A 106 -2.32 5.92 15.77
CA GLY A 106 -3.56 5.23 15.37
C GLY A 106 -4.85 5.87 15.91
N LEU A 107 -4.77 7.04 16.54
CA LEU A 107 -5.90 7.75 17.16
C LEU A 107 -6.38 8.94 16.32
N THR A 108 -5.63 9.32 15.31
CA THR A 108 -5.91 10.51 14.49
C THR A 108 -5.72 10.18 13.02
N LEU A 109 -6.65 10.64 12.20
CA LEU A 109 -6.57 10.58 10.74
C LEU A 109 -6.56 12.01 10.23
N TYR A 110 -5.44 12.44 9.64
CA TYR A 110 -5.37 13.73 8.96
C TYR A 110 -5.80 13.58 7.51
N PHE A 111 -6.34 14.64 6.94
CA PHE A 111 -6.69 14.66 5.52
C PHE A 111 -6.93 16.07 5.02
N VAL A 112 -6.91 16.24 3.70
CA VAL A 112 -7.09 17.53 3.02
C VAL A 112 -8.55 17.69 2.62
N SER A 113 -9.14 18.88 2.79
CA SER A 113 -10.52 19.14 2.35
C SER A 113 -10.76 20.59 1.97
N SER A 114 -11.66 20.79 0.99
CA SER A 114 -12.18 22.11 0.59
C SER A 114 -13.43 22.55 1.37
N ARG A 115 -13.77 21.82 2.44
CA ARG A 115 -14.93 22.16 3.28
C ARG A 115 -14.76 23.55 3.92
N PRO A 116 -15.87 24.29 4.12
CA PRO A 116 -15.78 25.62 4.70
C PRO A 116 -15.44 25.56 6.19
N LEU A 117 -14.79 26.62 6.70
CA LEU A 117 -14.50 26.77 8.13
C LEU A 117 -15.76 27.10 8.95
N ASP A 118 -16.73 27.74 8.31
CA ASP A 118 -18.04 28.05 8.88
C ASP A 118 -19.12 27.42 8.00
N GLN A 119 -20.00 26.63 8.61
CA GLN A 119 -21.12 25.98 7.92
C GLN A 119 -22.11 26.97 7.30
N SER A 120 -22.08 28.24 7.68
CA SER A 120 -22.86 29.31 7.04
C SER A 120 -22.34 29.68 5.64
N GLN A 121 -21.09 29.31 5.32
CA GLN A 121 -20.46 29.59 4.04
C GLN A 121 -20.82 28.49 3.03
N ILE A 122 -21.52 28.90 1.97
CA ILE A 122 -21.97 27.99 0.89
C ILE A 122 -20.86 27.76 -0.14
N GLN A 123 -19.85 28.65 -0.18
CA GLN A 123 -18.83 28.64 -1.22
C GLN A 123 -17.67 27.75 -0.83
N GLN A 124 -17.30 26.86 -1.76
CA GLN A 124 -16.11 26.03 -1.64
C GLN A 124 -14.86 26.93 -1.54
N LYS A 125 -14.02 26.66 -0.54
CA LYS A 125 -12.77 27.37 -0.26
C LYS A 125 -11.57 26.66 -0.95
N ASP A 126 -10.37 27.23 -0.86
CA ASP A 126 -9.12 26.47 -0.98
C ASP A 126 -9.01 25.34 0.05
N PHE A 127 -7.92 24.58 -0.01
CA PHE A 127 -7.75 23.35 0.75
C PHE A 127 -7.07 23.59 2.10
N ASP A 128 -7.66 23.06 3.17
CA ASP A 128 -7.08 23.03 4.52
C ASP A 128 -6.85 21.57 4.97
N ILE A 129 -6.03 21.38 6.01
CA ILE A 129 -5.84 20.07 6.67
C ILE A 129 -6.83 19.93 7.83
N TRP A 130 -7.47 18.77 7.91
CA TRP A 130 -8.48 18.41 8.89
C TRP A 130 -8.11 17.10 9.60
N PHE A 131 -8.77 16.81 10.72
CA PHE A 131 -8.61 15.59 11.51
C PHE A 131 -9.89 15.15 12.22
#